data_AF-A0A2T6KBV7-F1
#
_entry.id   AF-A0A2T6KBV7-F1
#
_cell.length_a   1.000
_cell.length_b   1.000
_cell.length_c   1.000
_cell.angle_alpha   90.00
_cell.angle_beta   90.00
_cell.angle_gamma   90.00
#
_symmetry.space_group_name_H-M   'P 1'
#
loop_
_entity.id
_entity.type
_entity.pdbx_description
1 polymer ?
#
loop_
_entity_poly.entity_id
_entity_poly.type
_entity_poly.pdbx_seq_one_letter_code
_entity_poly.pdbx_strand_id
1 'polypeptide(L)'
;MGLKKLATKVKDYNARLNSGKASKIKPSHVEAVLQKLRAKSSELEVEIAAATSADKKARLEGKLGIAKTHIQRAEWLLEELT
;
A
#
# COMPACT_ATOMS: atom_id res chain seq x y z
N MET A 1 -2.19 5.39 -10.59
CA MET A 1 -2.64 3.98 -10.44
C MET A 1 -3.67 3.92 -9.31
N GLY A 2 -4.73 3.13 -9.47
CA GLY A 2 -5.71 2.92 -8.39
C GLY A 2 -5.16 2.06 -7.25
N LEU A 3 -5.60 2.34 -6.02
CA LEU A 3 -5.23 1.67 -4.77
C LEU A 3 -5.36 0.14 -4.86
N LYS A 4 -6.39 -0.33 -5.57
CA LYS A 4 -6.65 -1.75 -5.83
C LYS A 4 -5.48 -2.46 -6.56
N LYS A 5 -4.84 -1.78 -7.52
CA LYS A 5 -3.73 -2.37 -8.29
C LYS A 5 -2.43 -2.44 -7.48
N LEU A 6 -2.22 -1.46 -6.59
CA LEU A 6 -1.10 -1.48 -5.65
C LEU A 6 -1.28 -2.60 -4.60
N ALA A 7 -2.51 -2.76 -4.09
CA ALA A 7 -2.88 -3.85 -3.19
C ALA A 7 -2.61 -5.24 -3.78
N THR A 8 -2.98 -5.45 -5.06
CA THR A 8 -2.69 -6.71 -5.78
C THR A 8 -1.18 -6.95 -5.88
N LYS A 9 -0.38 -5.93 -6.20
CA LYS A 9 1.08 -6.10 -6.27
C LYS A 9 1.69 -6.51 -4.93
N VAL A 10 1.28 -5.89 -3.83
CA VAL A 10 1.78 -6.25 -2.49
C VAL A 10 1.39 -7.69 -2.15
N LYS A 11 0.17 -8.13 -2.48
CA LYS A 11 -0.24 -9.54 -2.34
C LYS A 11 0.62 -10.47 -3.19
N ASP A 12 0.88 -10.14 -4.45
CA ASP A 12 1.70 -10.96 -5.35
C ASP A 12 3.14 -11.09 -4.85
N TYR A 13 3.73 -10.00 -4.33
CA TYR A 13 5.04 -10.05 -3.71
C TYR A 13 5.04 -10.95 -2.46
N ASN A 14 4.02 -10.82 -1.62
CA ASN A 14 3.93 -11.65 -0.41
C ASN A 14 3.70 -13.14 -0.74
N ALA A 15 2.92 -13.46 -1.77
CA ALA A 15 2.78 -14.83 -2.26
C ALA A 15 4.09 -15.39 -2.84
N ARG A 16 4.89 -14.55 -3.50
CA ARG A 16 6.22 -14.93 -4.00
C ARG A 16 7.24 -15.13 -2.88
N LEU A 17 7.18 -14.34 -1.81
CA LEU A 17 8.00 -14.52 -0.61
C LEU A 17 7.67 -15.86 0.06
N ASN A 18 6.39 -16.12 0.34
CA ASN A 18 5.93 -17.37 0.97
C ASN A 18 6.20 -18.64 0.14
N SER A 19 6.32 -18.52 -1.19
CA SER A 19 6.67 -19.63 -2.06
C SER A 19 8.18 -19.85 -2.22
N GLY A 20 9.01 -19.17 -1.42
CA GLY A 20 10.47 -19.27 -1.48
C GLY A 20 11.09 -18.63 -2.73
N LYS A 21 10.30 -17.87 -3.50
CA LYS A 21 10.76 -17.15 -4.71
C LYS A 21 11.13 -15.70 -4.41
N ALA A 22 11.47 -15.41 -3.14
CA ALA A 22 11.90 -14.11 -2.66
C ALA A 22 13.06 -13.54 -3.50
N SER A 23 13.99 -14.38 -3.96
CA SER A 23 15.12 -13.98 -4.82
C SER A 23 14.71 -13.37 -6.18
N LYS A 24 13.45 -13.52 -6.60
CA LYS A 24 12.90 -12.87 -7.82
C LYS A 24 12.20 -11.53 -7.51
N ILE A 25 12.11 -11.13 -6.25
CA ILE A 25 11.55 -9.86 -5.82
C ILE A 25 12.74 -8.92 -5.58
N LYS A 26 12.88 -7.90 -6.43
CA LYS A 26 13.88 -6.86 -6.20
C LYS A 26 13.33 -5.89 -5.13
N PRO A 27 14.11 -5.53 -4.10
CA PRO A 27 13.73 -4.52 -3.10
C PRO A 27 13.23 -3.22 -3.77
N SER A 28 13.90 -2.79 -4.84
CA SER A 28 13.54 -1.59 -5.61
C SER A 28 12.12 -1.63 -6.21
N HIS A 29 11.57 -2.82 -6.50
CA HIS A 29 10.18 -2.95 -6.94
C HIS A 29 9.20 -2.73 -5.79
N VAL A 30 9.55 -3.18 -4.59
CA VAL A 30 8.76 -3.00 -3.37
C VAL A 30 8.79 -1.54 -2.96
N GLU A 31 9.96 -0.90 -2.93
CA GLU A 31 10.13 0.53 -2.67
C GLU A 31 9.29 1.40 -3.62
N ALA A 32 9.31 1.10 -4.92
CA ALA A 32 8.51 1.84 -5.91
C ALA A 32 6.99 1.70 -5.68
N VAL A 33 6.52 0.57 -5.16
CA VAL A 33 5.11 0.38 -4.78
C VAL A 33 4.80 1.10 -3.46
N LEU A 34 5.74 1.07 -2.52
CA LEU A 34 5.65 1.71 -1.21
C LEU A 34 5.56 3.24 -1.33
N GLN A 35 6.39 3.84 -2.18
CA GLN A 35 6.33 5.26 -2.53
C GLN A 35 4.95 5.64 -3.10
N LYS A 36 4.40 4.82 -4.00
CA LYS A 36 3.07 5.08 -4.58
C LYS A 36 1.93 4.92 -3.56
N LEU A 37 2.05 3.96 -2.65
CA LEU A 37 1.09 3.78 -1.57
C LEU A 37 1.14 4.94 -0.57
N ARG A 38 2.34 5.41 -0.18
CA ARG A 38 2.52 6.59 0.68
C ARG A 38 1.94 7.86 0.04
N ALA A 39 2.23 8.10 -1.24
CA ALA A 39 1.65 9.21 -1.98
C ALA A 39 0.11 9.15 -1.98
N LYS A 40 -0.48 7.95 -2.21
CA LYS A 40 -1.93 7.76 -2.20
C LYS A 40 -2.53 7.91 -0.79
N SER A 41 -1.83 7.47 0.25
CA SER A 41 -2.23 7.64 1.65
C SER A 41 -2.29 9.12 2.02
N SER A 42 -1.25 9.88 1.65
CA SER A 42 -1.19 11.31 1.93
C SER A 42 -2.27 12.08 1.16
N GLU A 43 -2.52 11.74 -0.11
CA GLU A 43 -3.63 12.29 -0.90
C GLU A 43 -4.99 12.03 -0.23
N LEU A 44 -5.22 10.81 0.27
CA LEU A 44 -6.44 10.46 1.01
C LEU A 44 -6.57 11.22 2.33
N GLU A 45 -5.47 11.42 3.07
CA GLU A 45 -5.47 12.21 4.31
C GLU A 45 -5.82 13.68 4.06
N VAL A 46 -5.27 14.27 3.00
CA VAL A 46 -5.64 15.62 2.55
C VAL A 46 -7.11 15.67 2.16
N GLU A 47 -7.60 14.67 1.41
CA GLU A 47 -8.99 14.61 0.98
C GLU A 47 -9.96 14.41 2.17
N ILE A 48 -9.55 13.67 3.21
CA ILE A 48 -10.28 13.52 4.48
C ILE A 48 -10.31 14.85 5.21
N ALA A 49 -9.18 15.55 5.32
CA ALA A 49 -9.10 16.84 6.00
C ALA A 49 -9.98 17.90 5.31
N ALA A 50 -10.03 17.89 3.98
CA ALA A 50 -10.85 18.77 3.16
C ALA A 50 -12.33 18.34 3.09
N ALA A 51 -12.68 17.10 3.45
CA ALA A 51 -14.05 16.61 3.38
C ALA A 51 -14.90 17.17 4.53
N THR A 52 -15.96 17.89 4.18
CA THR A 52 -16.96 18.43 5.11
C THR A 52 -18.09 17.45 5.41
N SER A 53 -18.32 16.45 4.55
CA SER A 53 -19.35 15.43 4.74
C SER A 53 -18.82 14.22 5.51
N ALA A 54 -19.53 13.84 6.58
CA ALA A 54 -19.19 12.69 7.40
C ALA A 54 -19.20 11.36 6.63
N ASP A 55 -20.15 11.15 5.71
CA ASP A 55 -20.21 9.94 4.87
C ASP A 55 -18.99 9.86 3.94
N LYS A 56 -18.60 11.01 3.35
CA LYS A 56 -17.41 11.10 2.50
C LYS A 56 -16.15 10.80 3.32
N LYS A 57 -16.01 11.36 4.53
CA LYS A 57 -14.90 11.06 5.44
C LYS A 57 -14.82 9.57 5.74
N ALA A 58 -15.91 8.94 6.18
CA ALA A 58 -15.93 7.52 6.53
C ALA A 58 -15.48 6.63 5.35
N ARG A 59 -15.92 6.92 4.12
CA ARG A 59 -15.47 6.19 2.92
C ARG A 59 -13.98 6.38 2.63
N LEU A 60 -13.46 7.59 2.81
CA LEU A 60 -12.05 7.89 2.58
C LEU A 60 -11.17 7.29 3.68
N GLU A 61 -11.61 7.30 4.93
CA GLU A 61 -10.95 6.63 6.06
C GLU A 61 -10.88 5.12 5.85
N GLY A 62 -11.96 4.51 5.34
CA GLY A 62 -11.93 3.11 4.93
C GLY A 62 -10.87 2.81 3.86
N LYS A 63 -10.74 3.69 2.85
CA LYS A 63 -9.69 3.57 1.83
C LYS A 63 -8.29 3.80 2.42
N LEU A 64 -8.15 4.74 3.35
CA LEU A 64 -6.90 5.05 4.03
C LEU A 64 -6.43 3.87 4.87
N GLY A 65 -7.33 3.23 5.61
CA GLY A 65 -7.01 2.01 6.38
C GLY A 65 -6.50 0.88 5.50
N ILE A 66 -7.12 0.67 4.34
CA ILE A 66 -6.64 -0.29 3.34
C ILE A 66 -5.24 0.10 2.83
N ALA A 67 -5.01 1.37 2.50
CA ALA A 67 -3.69 1.84 2.07
C ALA A 67 -2.62 1.61 3.14
N LYS A 68 -2.89 1.99 4.40
CA LYS A 68 -1.97 1.81 5.54
C LYS A 68 -1.64 0.34 5.77
N THR A 69 -2.62 -0.56 5.68
CA THR A 69 -2.41 -2.01 5.79
C THR A 69 -1.48 -2.52 4.68
N HIS A 70 -1.63 -2.02 3.46
CA HIS A 70 -0.75 -2.38 2.35
C HIS A 70 0.65 -1.77 2.47
N ILE A 71 0.78 -0.58 3.05
CA ILE A 71 2.08 0.05 3.36
C ILE A 71 2.83 -0.82 4.37
N GLN A 72 2.22 -1.14 5.51
CA GLN A 72 2.85 -2.01 6.52
C GLN A 72 3.30 -3.36 5.94
N ARG A 73 2.46 -3.99 5.11
CA ARG A 73 2.83 -5.25 4.44
C ARG A 73 3.98 -5.08 3.45
N ALA A 74 4.05 -3.94 2.75
CA ALA A 74 5.14 -3.67 1.83
C ALA A 74 6.44 -3.31 2.57
N GLU A 75 6.35 -2.61 3.70
CA GLU A 75 7.48 -2.32 4.59
C GLU A 75 8.06 -3.61 5.17
N TRP A 76 7.22 -4.45 5.76
CA TRP A 76 7.65 -5.76 6.28
C TRP A 76 8.30 -6.62 5.19
N LEU A 77 7.74 -6.60 3.98
CA LEU A 77 8.30 -7.36 2.86
C LEU A 77 9.63 -6.78 2.36
N LEU A 78 9.87 -5.48 2.54
CA LEU A 78 11.16 -4.87 2.25
C LEU A 78 12.19 -5.29 3.30
N GLU A 79 11.82 -5.30 4.59
CA GLU A 79 12.67 -5.77 5.68
C GLU A 79 13.09 -7.23 5.49
N GLU A 80 12.16 -8.12 5.11
CA GLU A 80 12.48 -9.54 4.85
C GLU A 80 13.37 -9.77 3.61
N LEU A 81 13.48 -8.78 2.71
CA LEU A 81 14.29 -8.86 1.49
C LEU A 81 15.66 -8.17 1.64
N THR A 82 15.92 -7.50 2.76
CA THR A 82 17.14 -6.72 3.01
C THR A 82 18.01 -7.41 4.04
#